data_AF-A0A2V1NMQ8-F1
#
_entry.id   AF-A0A2V1NMQ8-F1
#
_cell.length_a   1.000
_cell.length_b   1.000
_cell.length_c   1.000
_cell.angle_alpha   90.00
_cell.angle_beta   90.00
_cell.angle_gamma   90.00
#
_symmetry.space_group_name_H-M   'P 1'
#
loop_
_entity.id
_entity.type
_entity.pdbx_description
1 polymer ?
#
loop_
_entity_poly.entity_id
_entity_poly.type
_entity_poly.pdbx_seq_one_letter_code
_entity_poly.pdbx_strand_id
1 'polypeptide(L)'
;MGKWGYGPFDNDGAADFAGDLDATPLSRRIQAIRAALASVAGDSSPHIDGGRAELAIAAAALTVREVEGGGEFQSATWGPNGEIPQIPKELIPLALEAISRLLTTSNDLRDDWSVEEEGAEWLVMLRRLKAVLDRESTTGVPLSAPGAESQKQGPQRARPVAHEDESIQEGLW
;
A
#
# COMPACT_ATOMS: atom_id res chain seq x y z
N MET A 1 20.20 6.80 13.16
CA MET A 1 18.98 6.44 13.88
C MET A 1 19.22 5.07 14.49
N GLY A 2 18.93 4.91 15.78
CA GLY A 2 19.02 3.65 16.52
C GLY A 2 17.71 2.87 16.48
N LYS A 3 17.82 1.57 16.71
CA LYS A 3 16.72 0.60 16.84
C LYS A 3 16.87 -0.13 18.18
N TRP A 4 15.77 -0.37 18.89
CA TRP A 4 15.74 -1.03 20.21
C TRP A 4 14.70 -2.16 20.30
N GLY A 5 14.17 -2.56 19.16
CA GLY A 5 13.21 -3.63 19.01
C GLY A 5 12.84 -3.80 17.54
N TYR A 6 12.06 -4.83 17.25
CA TYR A 6 11.60 -5.15 15.89
C TYR A 6 10.20 -4.62 15.58
N GLY A 7 9.54 -3.96 16.55
CA GLY A 7 8.22 -3.39 16.36
C GLY A 7 8.24 -2.14 15.44
N PRO A 8 7.09 -1.77 14.86
CA PRO A 8 6.98 -0.62 13.94
C PRO A 8 7.49 0.71 14.50
N PHE A 9 7.43 0.90 15.82
CA PHE A 9 7.83 2.13 16.52
C PHE A 9 9.09 1.95 17.37
N ASP A 10 9.79 0.81 17.28
CA ASP A 10 10.97 0.53 18.10
C ASP A 10 12.28 1.02 17.46
N ASN A 11 12.24 2.21 16.86
CA ASN A 11 13.37 2.89 16.22
C ASN A 11 13.17 4.42 16.26
N ASP A 12 14.28 5.15 16.20
CA ASP A 12 14.27 6.62 16.29
C ASP A 12 13.38 7.25 15.21
N GLY A 13 13.49 6.81 13.95
CA GLY A 13 12.74 7.42 12.84
C GLY A 13 11.22 7.32 13.01
N ALA A 14 10.72 6.17 13.46
CA ALA A 14 9.31 5.97 13.74
C ALA A 14 8.83 6.71 14.99
N ALA A 15 9.66 6.80 16.04
CA ALA A 15 9.35 7.57 17.24
C ALA A 15 9.30 9.08 16.96
N ASP A 16 10.24 9.59 16.17
CA ASP A 16 10.25 10.97 15.69
C ASP A 16 9.02 11.26 14.84
N PHE A 17 8.67 10.36 13.91
CA PHE A 17 7.45 10.48 13.12
C PHE A 17 6.17 10.53 13.97
N ALA A 18 6.09 9.73 15.03
CA ALA A 18 4.98 9.79 15.98
C ALA A 18 4.90 11.14 16.69
N GLY A 19 6.04 11.67 17.16
CA GLY A 19 6.13 13.01 17.75
C GLY A 19 5.73 14.11 16.77
N ASP A 20 6.15 14.02 15.51
CA ASP A 20 5.78 14.95 14.44
C ASP A 20 4.28 14.91 14.12
N LEU A 21 3.68 13.72 14.10
CA LEU A 21 2.23 13.58 13.97
C LEU A 21 1.51 14.27 15.13
N ASP A 22 2.03 14.16 16.34
CA ASP A 22 1.45 14.80 17.51
C ASP A 22 1.57 16.33 17.49
N ALA A 23 2.67 16.86 16.98
CA ALA A 23 2.85 18.29 16.74
C ALA A 23 2.04 18.80 15.53
N THR A 24 1.60 17.90 14.63
CA THR A 24 0.85 18.24 13.43
C THR A 24 -0.63 18.50 13.76
N PRO A 25 -1.25 19.58 13.22
CA PRO A 25 -2.68 19.83 13.37
C PRO A 25 -3.51 18.63 12.93
N LEU A 26 -4.58 18.31 13.67
CA LEU A 26 -5.43 17.13 13.44
C LEU A 26 -5.86 16.97 11.97
N SER A 27 -6.21 18.07 11.30
CA SER A 27 -6.63 18.11 9.90
C SER A 27 -5.53 17.73 8.89
N ARG A 28 -4.26 17.72 9.28
CA ARG A 28 -3.10 17.39 8.43
C ARG A 28 -2.47 16.04 8.73
N ARG A 29 -2.81 15.39 9.85
CA ARG A 29 -2.22 14.09 10.23
C ARG A 29 -2.45 13.00 9.17
N ILE A 30 -3.63 12.94 8.56
CA ILE A 30 -3.92 11.99 7.45
C ILE A 30 -3.01 12.26 6.23
N GLN A 31 -2.71 13.52 5.94
CA GLN A 31 -1.81 13.87 4.84
C GLN A 31 -0.37 13.43 5.15
N ALA A 32 0.10 13.59 6.39
CA ALA A 32 1.41 13.14 6.81
C ALA A 32 1.56 11.61 6.72
N ILE A 33 0.56 10.85 7.20
CA ILE A 33 0.51 9.39 7.06
C ILE A 33 0.55 8.98 5.59
N ARG A 34 -0.28 9.60 4.75
CA ARG A 34 -0.27 9.33 3.30
C ARG A 34 1.09 9.62 2.68
N ALA A 35 1.74 10.73 3.06
CA ALA A 35 3.03 11.12 2.51
C ALA A 35 4.14 10.11 2.87
N ALA A 36 4.17 9.63 4.12
CA ALA A 36 5.10 8.59 4.54
C ALA A 36 4.94 7.31 3.69
N LEU A 37 3.70 6.83 3.53
CA LEU A 37 3.41 5.66 2.69
C LEU A 37 3.79 5.86 1.22
N ALA A 38 3.36 6.99 0.64
CA ALA A 38 3.60 7.33 -0.77
C ALA A 38 5.09 7.51 -1.07
N SER A 39 5.87 7.92 -0.06
CA SER A 39 7.32 7.99 -0.19
C SER A 39 7.89 6.64 -0.57
N VAL A 40 7.35 5.51 -0.11
CA VAL A 40 7.87 4.19 -0.48
C VAL A 40 7.10 3.57 -1.63
N ALA A 41 5.76 3.57 -1.59
CA ALA A 41 4.92 2.85 -2.56
C ALA A 41 5.21 3.23 -4.03
N GLY A 42 5.32 4.53 -4.32
CA GLY A 42 5.49 5.05 -5.68
C GLY A 42 6.94 5.32 -6.11
N ASP A 43 7.93 5.03 -5.25
CA ASP A 43 9.34 5.19 -5.64
C ASP A 43 9.68 4.14 -6.71
N SER A 44 10.50 4.49 -7.70
CA SER A 44 11.03 3.54 -8.69
C SER A 44 12.51 3.21 -8.46
N SER A 45 13.12 3.81 -7.44
CA SER A 45 14.49 3.57 -7.03
C SER A 45 14.75 2.08 -6.78
N PRO A 46 15.91 1.55 -7.22
CA PRO A 46 16.30 0.17 -6.92
C PRO A 46 16.65 -0.07 -5.44
N HIS A 47 16.76 1.01 -4.66
CA HIS A 47 17.10 0.97 -3.24
C HIS A 47 16.29 2.02 -2.45
N ILE A 48 15.79 1.64 -1.27
CA ILE A 48 14.97 2.51 -0.42
C ILE A 48 15.75 2.88 0.84
N ASP A 49 15.82 4.19 1.11
CA ASP A 49 16.44 4.76 2.31
C ASP A 49 15.76 4.27 3.60
N GLY A 50 16.57 3.98 4.61
CA GLY A 50 16.14 3.43 5.90
C GLY A 50 15.14 4.32 6.63
N GLY A 51 15.37 5.64 6.67
CA GLY A 51 14.45 6.57 7.34
C GLY A 51 13.08 6.60 6.67
N ARG A 52 13.05 6.59 5.33
CA ARG A 52 11.77 6.46 4.58
C ARG A 52 11.08 5.14 4.86
N ALA A 53 11.83 4.04 4.96
CA ALA A 53 11.29 2.73 5.27
C ALA A 53 10.69 2.68 6.70
N GLU A 54 11.38 3.21 7.70
CA GLU A 54 10.91 3.31 9.09
C GLU A 54 9.57 4.07 9.16
N LEU A 55 9.51 5.25 8.56
CA LEU A 55 8.30 6.08 8.50
C LEU A 55 7.14 5.37 7.81
N ALA A 56 7.41 4.68 6.69
CA ALA A 56 6.38 3.94 5.97
C ALA A 56 5.84 2.75 6.76
N ILE A 57 6.69 2.04 7.50
CA ILE A 57 6.27 0.93 8.38
C ILE A 57 5.37 1.46 9.51
N ALA A 58 5.78 2.54 10.18
CA ALA A 58 4.99 3.17 11.23
C ALA A 58 3.63 3.68 10.69
N ALA A 59 3.64 4.34 9.54
CA ALA A 59 2.42 4.81 8.89
C ALA A 59 1.48 3.64 8.49
N ALA A 60 2.03 2.53 8.00
CA ALA A 60 1.25 1.33 7.68
C ALA A 60 0.62 0.69 8.92
N ALA A 61 1.36 0.62 10.03
CA ALA A 61 0.84 0.16 11.33
C ALA A 61 -0.36 1.00 11.80
N LEU A 62 -0.31 2.33 11.61
CA LEU A 62 -1.44 3.20 11.93
C LEU A 62 -2.68 2.87 11.09
N THR A 63 -2.53 2.54 9.80
CA THR A 63 -3.69 2.25 8.92
C THR A 63 -4.51 1.05 9.36
N VAL A 64 -3.91 0.10 10.10
CA VAL A 64 -4.56 -1.11 10.59
C VAL A 64 -4.95 -1.03 12.07
N ARG A 65 -4.82 0.14 12.72
CA ARG A 65 -5.04 0.26 14.18
C ARG A 65 -6.42 -0.17 14.66
N GLU A 66 -7.47 0.07 13.85
CA GLU A 66 -8.86 -0.30 14.16
C GLU A 66 -9.30 -1.59 13.41
N VAL A 67 -8.33 -2.35 12.89
CA VAL A 67 -8.55 -3.61 12.18
C VAL A 67 -8.27 -4.78 13.12
N GLU A 68 -9.06 -5.85 13.02
CA GLU A 68 -8.82 -7.10 13.75
C GLU A 68 -7.38 -7.61 13.52
N GLY A 69 -6.64 -7.86 14.61
CA GLY A 69 -5.23 -8.24 14.55
C GLY A 69 -4.24 -7.10 14.30
N GLY A 70 -4.71 -5.87 14.02
CA GLY A 70 -3.84 -4.70 13.82
C GLY A 70 -3.33 -4.06 15.12
N GLY A 71 -3.90 -4.45 16.26
CA GLY A 71 -3.47 -4.00 17.58
C GLY A 71 -2.02 -4.38 17.93
N GLU A 72 -1.49 -5.47 17.35
CA GLU A 72 -0.10 -5.92 17.61
C GLU A 72 0.97 -4.95 17.09
N PHE A 73 0.61 -4.07 16.15
CA PHE A 73 1.52 -3.12 15.51
C PHE A 73 1.54 -1.74 16.16
N GLN A 74 0.75 -1.53 17.22
CA GLN A 74 0.67 -0.27 17.93
C GLN A 74 1.73 -0.21 19.03
N SER A 75 2.15 1.00 19.40
CA SER A 75 3.05 1.22 20.53
C SER A 75 2.47 2.29 21.44
N ALA A 76 2.28 1.95 22.72
CA ALA A 76 1.84 2.90 23.75
C ALA A 76 2.99 3.79 24.26
N THR A 77 4.25 3.39 24.02
CA THR A 77 5.44 4.11 24.53
C THR A 77 6.01 5.05 23.49
N TRP A 78 6.11 4.58 22.24
CA TRP A 78 6.82 5.28 21.16
C TRP A 78 5.94 5.55 19.93
N GLY A 79 4.66 5.17 19.99
CA GLY A 79 3.66 5.58 19.00
C GLY A 79 3.06 6.95 19.31
N PRO A 80 2.17 7.47 18.43
CA PRO A 80 1.51 8.75 18.67
C PRO A 80 0.67 8.71 19.95
N ASN A 81 0.83 9.74 20.78
CA ASN A 81 0.08 9.91 22.02
C ASN A 81 -1.18 10.78 21.83
N GLY A 82 -1.19 11.61 20.79
CA GLY A 82 -2.31 12.47 20.43
C GLY A 82 -3.36 11.78 19.57
N GLU A 83 -4.47 12.47 19.35
CA GLU A 83 -5.57 11.95 18.54
C GLU A 83 -5.14 11.67 17.10
N ILE A 84 -5.27 10.42 16.67
CA ILE A 84 -5.17 10.07 15.25
C ILE A 84 -6.59 10.05 14.68
N PRO A 85 -6.91 10.90 13.67
CA PRO A 85 -8.22 10.90 13.04
C PRO A 85 -8.53 9.52 12.45
N GLN A 86 -9.81 9.24 12.20
CA GLN A 86 -10.19 8.04 11.48
C GLN A 86 -9.45 7.98 10.14
N ILE A 87 -8.61 6.97 9.98
CA ILE A 87 -7.80 6.79 8.77
C ILE A 87 -8.71 6.26 7.66
N PRO A 88 -8.78 6.92 6.49
CA PRO A 88 -9.62 6.45 5.40
C PRO A 88 -9.14 5.09 4.88
N LYS A 89 -10.08 4.17 4.62
CA LYS A 89 -9.75 2.81 4.14
C LYS A 89 -9.06 2.82 2.78
N GLU A 90 -9.17 3.90 2.00
CA GLU A 90 -8.46 4.05 0.73
C GLU A 90 -6.94 4.14 0.90
N LEU A 91 -6.41 4.31 2.12
CA LEU A 91 -4.97 4.24 2.38
C LEU A 91 -4.47 2.79 2.53
N ILE A 92 -5.34 1.79 2.74
CA ILE A 92 -4.94 0.40 2.93
C ILE A 92 -4.20 -0.16 1.70
N PRO A 93 -4.67 0.02 0.45
CA PRO A 93 -3.92 -0.41 -0.73
C PRO A 93 -2.54 0.26 -0.84
N LEU A 94 -2.44 1.56 -0.50
CA LEU A 94 -1.17 2.29 -0.52
C LEU A 94 -0.19 1.77 0.54
N ALA A 95 -0.70 1.46 1.75
CA ALA A 95 0.10 0.83 2.80
C ALA A 95 0.56 -0.58 2.39
N LEU A 96 -0.33 -1.37 1.80
CA LEU A 96 0.02 -2.71 1.27
C LEU A 96 1.12 -2.62 0.21
N GLU A 97 1.04 -1.66 -0.71
CA GLU A 97 2.05 -1.43 -1.73
C GLU A 97 3.41 -1.05 -1.11
N ALA A 98 3.42 -0.11 -0.16
CA ALA A 98 4.65 0.30 0.55
C ALA A 98 5.33 -0.89 1.24
N ILE A 99 4.59 -1.67 2.03
CA ILE A 99 5.12 -2.85 2.73
C ILE A 99 5.57 -3.94 1.75
N SER A 100 4.82 -4.15 0.67
CA SER A 100 5.20 -5.11 -0.38
C SER A 100 6.51 -4.70 -1.06
N ARG A 101 6.72 -3.39 -1.25
CA ARG A 101 7.95 -2.85 -1.83
C ARG A 101 9.14 -3.07 -0.90
N LEU A 102 9.01 -2.79 0.41
CA LEU A 102 10.06 -3.08 1.40
C LEU A 102 10.40 -4.56 1.51
N LEU A 103 9.45 -5.44 1.17
CA LEU A 103 9.66 -6.88 1.14
C LEU A 103 10.34 -7.41 -0.13
N THR A 104 10.37 -6.63 -1.21
CA THR A 104 10.85 -7.08 -2.54
C THR A 104 12.01 -6.27 -3.07
N THR A 105 12.20 -5.05 -2.57
CA THR A 105 13.26 -4.11 -2.99
C THR A 105 14.35 -4.04 -1.92
N SER A 106 15.60 -3.89 -2.35
CA SER A 106 16.72 -3.60 -1.43
C SER A 106 16.44 -2.30 -0.67
N ASN A 107 16.82 -2.26 0.61
CA ASN A 107 16.66 -1.11 1.47
C ASN A 107 17.61 -1.20 2.65
N ASP A 108 18.00 -0.04 3.20
CA ASP A 108 18.97 0.02 4.31
C ASP A 108 18.52 -0.86 5.49
N LEU A 109 17.23 -0.89 5.82
CA LEU A 109 16.73 -1.70 6.94
C LEU A 109 17.00 -3.19 6.73
N ARG A 110 16.84 -3.72 5.51
CA ARG A 110 17.16 -5.13 5.23
C ARG A 110 18.64 -5.40 5.38
N ASP A 111 19.48 -4.51 4.91
CA ASP A 111 20.93 -4.64 5.00
C ASP A 111 21.34 -4.62 6.48
N ASP A 112 20.80 -3.68 7.25
CA ASP A 112 21.01 -3.53 8.69
C ASP A 112 20.48 -4.72 9.50
N TRP A 113 19.27 -5.21 9.24
CA TRP A 113 18.69 -6.34 9.97
C TRP A 113 19.29 -7.69 9.58
N SER A 114 19.93 -7.80 8.41
CA SER A 114 20.52 -9.08 7.96
C SER A 114 21.69 -9.55 8.81
N VAL A 115 22.30 -8.66 9.59
CA VAL A 115 23.45 -8.93 10.46
C VAL A 115 23.08 -9.02 11.94
N GLU A 116 21.82 -8.75 12.30
CA GLU A 116 21.34 -8.81 13.68
C GLU A 116 20.70 -10.16 14.00
N GLU A 117 20.73 -10.54 15.27
CA GLU A 117 20.08 -11.78 15.74
C GLU A 117 18.56 -11.72 15.56
N GLU A 118 17.94 -10.56 15.83
CA GLU A 118 16.49 -10.35 15.73
C GLU A 118 15.98 -10.01 14.32
N GLY A 119 16.85 -10.09 13.30
CA GLY A 119 16.47 -9.80 11.91
C GLY A 119 15.35 -10.70 11.38
N ALA A 120 15.28 -11.95 11.87
CA ALA A 120 14.22 -12.87 11.50
C ALA A 120 12.86 -12.43 12.07
N GLU A 121 12.82 -11.96 13.31
CA GLU A 121 11.65 -11.44 14.01
C GLU A 121 11.13 -10.18 13.32
N TRP A 122 12.02 -9.27 12.92
CA TRP A 122 11.65 -8.09 12.15
C TRP A 122 11.01 -8.46 10.81
N LEU A 123 11.58 -9.41 10.07
CA LEU A 123 10.98 -9.89 8.82
C LEU A 123 9.63 -10.58 9.04
N VAL A 124 9.46 -11.32 10.15
CA VAL A 124 8.18 -11.93 10.51
C VAL A 124 7.15 -10.86 10.84
N MET A 125 7.50 -9.84 11.61
CA MET A 125 6.64 -8.68 11.92
C MET A 125 6.15 -8.02 10.63
N LEU A 126 7.07 -7.72 9.70
CA LEU A 126 6.73 -7.04 8.45
C LEU A 126 5.79 -7.88 7.57
N ARG A 127 5.98 -9.21 7.54
CA ARG A 127 5.07 -10.13 6.81
C ARG A 127 3.69 -10.23 7.46
N ARG A 128 3.60 -10.20 8.79
CA ARG A 128 2.31 -10.19 9.51
C ARG A 128 1.55 -8.91 9.22
N LEU A 129 2.23 -7.76 9.25
CA LEU A 129 1.64 -6.48 8.87
C LEU A 129 1.11 -6.52 7.43
N LYS A 130 1.89 -7.05 6.49
CA LYS A 130 1.43 -7.25 5.10
C LYS A 130 0.17 -8.12 5.06
N ALA A 131 0.10 -9.21 5.83
CA ALA A 131 -1.05 -10.12 5.80
C ALA A 131 -2.34 -9.46 6.29
N VAL A 132 -2.27 -8.61 7.33
CA VAL A 132 -3.43 -7.83 7.80
C VAL A 132 -3.88 -6.84 6.71
N LEU A 133 -2.93 -6.13 6.09
CA LEU A 133 -3.23 -5.19 5.00
C LEU A 133 -3.85 -5.89 3.78
N ASP A 134 -3.33 -7.06 3.40
CA ASP A 134 -3.83 -7.87 2.28
C ASP A 134 -5.29 -8.30 2.52
N ARG A 135 -5.58 -8.83 3.71
CA ARG A 135 -6.94 -9.21 4.13
C ARG A 135 -7.93 -8.05 4.07
N GLU A 136 -7.54 -6.87 4.55
CA GLU A 136 -8.43 -5.70 4.51
C GLU A 136 -8.59 -5.14 3.09
N SER A 137 -7.53 -5.20 2.27
CA SER A 137 -7.60 -4.74 0.87
C SER A 137 -8.57 -5.57 0.03
N THR A 138 -8.66 -6.89 0.29
CA THR A 138 -9.59 -7.79 -0.39
C THR A 138 -11.02 -7.68 0.11
N THR A 139 -11.22 -7.30 1.37
CA THR A 139 -12.55 -7.07 1.96
C THR A 139 -13.24 -5.82 1.37
N GLY A 140 -12.47 -4.88 0.83
CA GLY A 140 -12.97 -3.67 0.16
C GLY A 140 -13.42 -3.87 -1.30
N VAL A 141 -13.18 -5.03 -1.91
CA VAL A 141 -13.66 -5.35 -3.26
C VAL A 141 -15.06 -5.96 -3.13
N PRO A 142 -16.14 -5.31 -3.61
CA PRO A 142 -17.43 -5.98 -3.67
C PRO A 142 -17.29 -7.20 -4.58
N LEU A 143 -17.65 -8.37 -4.05
CA LEU A 143 -17.80 -9.62 -4.81
C LEU A 143 -18.84 -9.37 -5.91
N SER A 144 -18.40 -9.00 -7.12
CA SER A 144 -19.26 -9.13 -8.31
C SER A 144 -19.53 -10.62 -8.51
N ALA A 145 -20.73 -11.05 -8.13
CA ALA A 145 -21.20 -12.40 -8.40
C ALA A 145 -21.12 -12.69 -9.91
N PRO A 146 -20.76 -13.91 -10.34
CA PRO A 146 -20.76 -14.26 -11.75
C PRO A 146 -22.21 -14.24 -12.26
N GLY A 147 -22.48 -13.30 -13.16
CA GLY A 147 -23.76 -13.17 -13.84
C GLY A 147 -24.11 -14.46 -14.59
N ALA A 148 -25.12 -15.16 -14.09
CA ALA A 148 -25.88 -16.12 -14.86
C ALA A 148 -26.84 -15.31 -15.76
N GLU A 149 -26.40 -14.95 -16.97
CA GLU A 149 -27.32 -14.53 -18.02
C GLU A 149 -27.22 -15.48 -19.20
N SER A 150 -28.27 -16.29 -19.30
CA SER A 150 -28.49 -17.32 -20.29
C SER A 150 -28.38 -16.79 -21.72
N GLN A 151 -27.58 -17.48 -22.53
CA GLN A 151 -27.77 -17.54 -23.98
C GLN A 151 -29.23 -17.86 -24.30
N LYS A 152 -29.95 -16.90 -24.88
CA LYS A 152 -31.06 -17.19 -25.78
C LYS A 152 -30.60 -16.85 -27.20
N GLN A 153 -30.08 -17.87 -27.88
CA GLN A 153 -29.91 -17.86 -29.33
C GLN A 153 -31.27 -18.15 -29.99
N GLY A 154 -31.76 -17.20 -30.77
CA GLY A 154 -32.86 -17.36 -31.71
C GLY A 154 -32.44 -16.77 -33.07
N PRO A 155 -32.58 -17.49 -34.20
CA PRO A 155 -31.84 -17.18 -35.43
C PRO A 155 -32.68 -16.39 -36.45
N GLN A 156 -32.03 -15.50 -37.21
CA GLN A 156 -32.43 -15.03 -38.57
C GLN A 156 -31.49 -13.87 -38.97
N ARG A 157 -31.02 -13.70 -40.19
CA ARG A 157 -31.10 -14.43 -41.47
C ARG A 157 -30.01 -13.79 -42.33
N ALA A 158 -29.12 -14.58 -42.92
CA ALA A 158 -28.21 -14.09 -43.94
C ALA A 158 -28.98 -13.76 -45.23
N ARG A 159 -28.64 -12.64 -45.88
CA ARG A 159 -28.52 -12.57 -47.34
C ARG A 159 -27.72 -11.34 -47.80
N PRO A 160 -26.96 -11.47 -48.91
CA PRO A 160 -25.90 -10.54 -49.30
C PRO A 160 -26.38 -9.51 -50.34
N VAL A 161 -25.65 -8.41 -50.48
CA VAL A 161 -25.63 -7.63 -51.73
C VAL A 161 -24.17 -7.37 -52.09
N ALA A 162 -23.90 -7.68 -53.35
CA ALA A 162 -22.63 -7.68 -54.04
C ALA A 162 -22.38 -6.33 -54.74
N HIS A 163 -21.09 -6.06 -55.02
CA HIS A 163 -20.54 -5.33 -56.19
C HIS A 163 -20.99 -3.85 -56.36
N GLU A 164 -20.17 -2.85 -56.70
CA GLU A 164 -19.05 -2.66 -57.63
C GLU A 164 -18.29 -1.39 -57.15
N ASP A 165 -16.97 -1.31 -57.16
CA ASP A 165 -16.05 -1.10 -58.30
C ASP A 165 -15.83 0.38 -58.68
N GLU A 166 -14.55 0.69 -58.82
CA GLU A 166 -13.91 1.74 -59.63
C GLU A 166 -13.79 3.21 -59.19
N SER A 167 -12.52 3.66 -59.24
CA SER A 167 -12.04 4.90 -59.89
C SER A 167 -12.36 6.23 -59.17
N ILE A 168 -11.43 7.16 -58.90
CA ILE A 168 -10.36 7.71 -59.74
C ILE A 168 -9.30 8.37 -58.85
N GLN A 169 -8.02 8.25 -59.24
CA GLN A 169 -6.92 9.10 -58.83
C GLN A 169 -7.00 10.48 -59.49
N GLU A 170 -6.95 11.56 -58.71
CA GLU A 170 -6.48 12.90 -59.12
C GLU A 170 -5.85 13.47 -57.82
N GLY A 171 -4.60 13.93 -57.69
CA GLY A 171 -3.71 14.55 -58.66
C GLY A 171 -3.83 16.08 -58.59
N LEU A 172 -3.38 16.74 -57.51
CA LEU A 172 -3.15 18.21 -57.50
C LEU A 172 -2.11 18.63 -56.44
N TRP A 173 -0.97 19.12 -56.96
CA TRP A 173 0.14 19.92 -56.40
C TRP A 173 1.20 19.26 -55.52
#